data_AF-A0A7L4RJJ2-F1
#
_entry.id   AF-A0A7L4RJJ2-F1
#
_cell.length_a   1.000
_cell.length_b   1.000
_cell.length_c   1.000
_cell.angle_alpha   90.00
_cell.angle_beta   90.00
_cell.angle_gamma   90.00
#
_symmetry.space_group_name_H-M   'P 1'
#
loop_
_entity.id
_entity.type
_entity.pdbx_description
1 polymer ?
#
loop_
_entity_poly.entity_id
_entity_poly.type
_entity_poly.pdbx_seq_one_letter_code
_entity_poly.pdbx_strand_id
1 'polypeptide(L)'
;MEELGSIDGRGPRAQRKYSIYKANKRGNGSAMQFDFNPNRESVFVEASVQKGEQEFDWNNKLVLKLGASDLSKLLVVLEGKSKLVDLFHDPGKSPFAQEKMAAGAAAGAKTVKNASFNLAKGDYGFFAKLSQQYADSSVRTISVSISEDEAVALRVLFSKAIEAIYKW
;
A
#
# COMPACT_ATOMS: atom_id res chain seq x y z
N MET A 1 24.47 -32.37 -24.49
CA MET A 1 24.29 -32.53 -23.03
C MET A 1 23.35 -31.40 -22.62
N GLU A 2 22.06 -31.62 -22.87
CA GLU A 2 21.00 -30.66 -22.53
C GLU A 2 20.69 -30.81 -21.05
N GLU A 3 20.82 -29.73 -20.28
CA GLU A 3 20.28 -29.68 -18.93
C GLU A 3 18.76 -29.67 -19.00
N LEU A 4 18.15 -30.65 -18.35
CA LEU A 4 16.71 -30.78 -18.16
C LEU A 4 16.21 -29.60 -17.31
N GLY A 5 15.47 -28.70 -17.95
CA GLY A 5 14.74 -27.64 -17.28
C GLY A 5 13.75 -28.17 -16.23
N SER A 6 13.68 -27.46 -15.11
CA SER A 6 12.74 -27.65 -14.01
C SER A 6 11.32 -27.98 -14.50
N ILE A 7 10.74 -29.03 -13.92
CA ILE A 7 9.42 -29.60 -14.22
C ILE A 7 8.26 -28.82 -13.57
N ASP A 8 8.47 -27.60 -13.09
CA ASP A 8 7.38 -26.74 -12.64
C ASP A 8 7.02 -25.70 -13.72
N GLY A 9 5.96 -25.96 -14.47
CA GLY A 9 5.41 -25.05 -15.49
C GLY A 9 4.84 -23.73 -14.95
N ARG A 10 5.47 -23.14 -13.92
CA ARG A 10 5.16 -21.82 -13.41
C ARG A 10 6.21 -20.85 -13.95
N GLY A 11 5.92 -20.26 -15.11
CA GLY A 11 6.54 -18.98 -15.47
C GLY A 11 6.40 -17.99 -14.30
N PRO A 12 7.21 -16.90 -14.26
CA PRO A 12 7.25 -15.98 -13.13
C PRO A 12 5.82 -15.61 -12.71
N ARG A 13 5.44 -16.03 -11.51
CA ARG A 13 4.08 -15.87 -11.00
C ARG A 13 3.80 -14.37 -10.94
N ALA A 14 2.90 -13.87 -11.80
CA ALA A 14 2.52 -12.46 -11.78
C ALA A 14 2.16 -12.07 -10.34
N GLN A 15 2.84 -11.04 -9.82
CA GLN A 15 2.61 -10.53 -8.46
C GLN A 15 1.14 -10.14 -8.35
N ARG A 16 0.41 -10.82 -7.47
CA ARG A 16 -1.04 -10.61 -7.29
C ARG A 16 -1.23 -9.45 -6.32
N LYS A 17 -1.72 -8.33 -6.83
CA LYS A 17 -2.11 -7.17 -6.03
C LYS A 17 -3.56 -7.29 -5.59
N TYR A 18 -3.84 -7.01 -4.33
CA TYR A 18 -5.21 -6.81 -3.87
C TYR A 18 -5.58 -5.33 -4.03
N SER A 19 -6.68 -5.04 -4.73
CA SER A 19 -7.03 -3.67 -5.12
C SER A 19 -8.47 -3.35 -4.74
N ILE A 20 -8.67 -2.18 -4.14
CA ILE A 20 -9.98 -1.63 -3.81
C ILE A 20 -10.20 -0.40 -4.70
N TYR A 21 -11.29 -0.40 -5.47
CA TYR A 21 -11.65 0.68 -6.38
C TYR A 21 -12.99 1.28 -5.96
N LYS A 22 -13.00 2.55 -5.57
CA LYS A 22 -14.22 3.30 -5.21
C LYS A 22 -14.39 4.50 -6.15
N ALA A 23 -14.59 4.21 -7.44
CA ALA A 23 -14.94 5.22 -8.43
C ALA A 23 -16.32 5.82 -8.13
N ASN A 24 -16.54 7.07 -8.49
CA ASN A 24 -17.85 7.70 -8.38
C ASN A 24 -18.15 8.62 -9.57
N LYS A 25 -19.43 8.98 -9.73
CA LYS A 25 -19.92 9.86 -10.81
C LYS A 25 -19.44 11.31 -10.68
N ARG A 26 -18.95 11.71 -9.49
CA ARG A 26 -18.42 13.06 -9.23
C ARG A 26 -16.96 13.19 -9.69
N GLY A 27 -16.34 12.10 -10.13
CA GLY A 27 -14.95 12.10 -10.62
C GLY A 27 -13.90 12.26 -9.52
N ASN A 28 -14.29 12.18 -8.24
CA ASN A 28 -13.38 12.31 -7.10
C ASN A 28 -13.24 11.01 -6.31
N GLY A 29 -13.50 9.87 -6.95
CA GLY A 29 -13.27 8.55 -6.38
C GLY A 29 -11.79 8.28 -6.15
N SER A 30 -11.51 7.16 -5.50
CA SER A 30 -10.16 6.77 -5.13
C SER A 30 -9.98 5.26 -5.20
N ALA A 31 -8.73 4.84 -5.33
CA ALA A 31 -8.35 3.44 -5.33
C ALA A 31 -7.11 3.22 -4.44
N MET A 32 -7.00 2.02 -3.88
CA MET A 32 -5.86 1.60 -3.08
C MET A 32 -5.47 0.16 -3.42
N GLN A 33 -4.20 -0.09 -3.65
CA GLN A 33 -3.63 -1.40 -3.94
C GLN A 33 -2.66 -1.82 -2.85
N PHE A 34 -2.65 -3.11 -2.54
CA PHE A 34 -1.79 -3.76 -1.57
C PHE A 34 -1.00 -4.85 -2.30
N ASP A 35 0.32 -4.70 -2.31
CA ASP A 35 1.24 -5.56 -3.04
C ASP A 35 2.30 -6.14 -2.10
N PHE A 36 2.24 -7.45 -1.83
CA PHE A 36 3.24 -8.10 -1.00
C PHE A 36 4.47 -8.46 -1.84
N ASN A 37 5.61 -7.86 -1.49
CA ASN A 37 6.88 -8.12 -2.13
C ASN A 37 7.76 -9.00 -1.23
N PRO A 38 7.98 -10.28 -1.57
CA PRO A 38 8.76 -11.20 -0.75
C PRO A 38 10.24 -10.80 -0.67
N ASN A 39 10.81 -10.21 -1.74
CA ASN A 39 12.22 -9.78 -1.77
C ASN A 39 12.47 -8.56 -0.85
N ARG A 40 11.42 -7.82 -0.51
CA ARG A 40 11.49 -6.65 0.38
C ARG A 40 10.84 -6.91 1.74
N GLU A 41 10.32 -8.12 1.96
CA GLU A 41 9.65 -8.56 3.18
C GLU A 41 8.63 -7.52 3.68
N SER A 42 7.80 -7.01 2.76
CA SER A 42 6.91 -5.88 3.05
C SER A 42 5.73 -5.81 2.10
N VAL A 43 4.66 -5.15 2.54
CA VAL A 43 3.51 -4.80 1.71
C VAL A 43 3.66 -3.35 1.26
N PHE A 44 3.59 -3.12 -0.05
CA PHE A 44 3.50 -1.79 -0.62
C PHE A 44 2.04 -1.39 -0.77
N VAL A 45 1.68 -0.23 -0.23
CA VAL A 45 0.38 0.40 -0.39
C VAL A 45 0.50 1.49 -1.43
N GLU A 46 -0.26 1.38 -2.50
CA GLU A 46 -0.36 2.39 -3.55
C GLU A 46 -1.75 3.00 -3.54
N ALA A 47 -1.89 4.33 -3.51
CA ALA A 47 -3.19 5.00 -3.56
C ALA A 47 -3.25 6.00 -4.71
N SER A 48 -4.39 6.06 -5.40
CA SER A 48 -4.59 6.93 -6.55
C SER A 48 -5.98 7.57 -6.54
N VAL A 49 -6.08 8.75 -7.13
CA VAL A 49 -7.34 9.46 -7.37
C VAL A 49 -7.93 9.07 -8.72
N GLN A 50 -9.24 9.13 -8.84
CA GLN A 50 -9.94 8.97 -10.10
C GLN A 50 -9.57 10.12 -11.05
N LYS A 51 -9.32 9.80 -12.33
CA LYS A 51 -9.05 10.78 -13.41
C LYS A 51 -10.03 10.70 -14.58
N GLY A 52 -10.85 9.64 -14.63
CA GLY A 52 -11.84 9.42 -15.69
C GLY A 52 -12.97 8.52 -15.18
N GLU A 53 -13.90 8.15 -16.07
CA GLU A 53 -14.95 7.20 -15.72
C GLU A 53 -14.33 5.84 -15.40
N GLN A 54 -14.40 5.44 -14.13
CA GLN A 54 -13.78 4.20 -13.63
C GLN A 54 -12.26 4.09 -13.91
N GLU A 55 -11.59 5.22 -14.14
CA GLU A 55 -10.16 5.28 -14.44
C GLU A 55 -9.41 6.05 -13.36
N PHE A 56 -8.22 5.57 -12.97
CA PHE A 56 -7.42 6.11 -11.87
C PHE A 56 -6.02 6.52 -12.33
N ASP A 57 -5.49 7.60 -11.75
CA ASP A 57 -4.19 8.17 -12.09
C ASP A 57 -3.03 7.46 -11.38
N TRP A 58 -2.69 6.26 -11.85
CA TRP A 58 -1.59 5.48 -11.27
C TRP A 58 -0.20 6.09 -11.52
N ASN A 59 -0.08 7.06 -12.44
CA ASN A 59 1.18 7.76 -12.68
C ASN A 59 1.48 8.75 -11.55
N ASN A 60 0.44 9.36 -10.98
CA ASN A 60 0.56 10.31 -9.86
C ASN A 60 0.09 9.72 -8.52
N LYS A 61 0.30 8.41 -8.32
CA LYS A 61 -0.06 7.69 -7.09
C LYS A 61 0.82 8.05 -5.89
N LEU A 62 0.28 7.87 -4.69
CA LEU A 62 1.05 7.84 -3.44
C LEU A 62 1.49 6.40 -3.16
N VAL A 63 2.67 6.23 -2.55
CA VAL A 63 3.21 4.90 -2.23
C VAL A 63 3.75 4.88 -0.80
N LEU A 64 3.44 3.83 -0.04
CA LEU A 64 4.00 3.57 1.28
C LEU A 64 4.45 2.12 1.41
N LYS A 65 5.57 1.89 2.09
CA LYS A 65 6.05 0.56 2.46
C LYS A 65 5.60 0.26 3.89
N LEU A 66 4.93 -0.86 4.09
CA LEU A 66 4.53 -1.39 5.40
C LEU A 66 5.38 -2.62 5.74
N GLY A 67 6.09 -2.56 6.86
CA GLY A 67 6.83 -3.70 7.41
C GLY A 67 5.97 -4.56 8.34
N ALA A 68 6.51 -5.66 8.85
CA ALA A 68 5.77 -6.57 9.73
C ALA A 68 5.17 -5.87 10.98
N SER A 69 5.89 -4.92 11.59
CA SER A 69 5.36 -4.15 12.74
C SER A 69 4.14 -3.32 12.36
N ASP A 70 4.14 -2.72 11.17
CA ASP A 70 3.02 -1.91 10.66
C ASP A 70 1.81 -2.79 10.38
N LEU A 71 2.04 -3.95 9.73
CA LEU A 71 1.01 -4.94 9.46
C LEU A 71 0.35 -5.44 10.74
N SER A 72 1.12 -5.71 11.79
CA SER A 72 0.57 -6.12 13.10
C SER A 72 -0.31 -5.04 13.71
N LYS A 73 0.08 -3.77 13.64
CA LYS A 73 -0.75 -2.65 14.15
C LYS A 73 -2.04 -2.49 13.34
N LEU A 74 -2.00 -2.71 12.03
CA LEU A 74 -3.19 -2.68 11.17
C LEU A 74 -4.14 -3.85 11.49
N LEU A 75 -3.61 -5.04 11.74
CA LEU A 75 -4.40 -6.20 12.15
C LEU A 75 -5.16 -5.94 13.44
N VAL A 76 -4.59 -5.23 14.42
CA VAL A 76 -5.30 -4.86 15.66
C VAL A 76 -6.58 -4.08 15.36
N VAL A 77 -6.57 -3.19 14.36
CA VAL A 77 -7.78 -2.45 13.95
C VAL A 77 -8.74 -3.36 13.18
N LEU A 78 -8.25 -4.15 12.23
CA LEU A 78 -9.09 -5.07 11.44
C LEU A 78 -9.73 -6.18 12.28
N GLU A 79 -9.12 -6.56 13.40
CA GLU A 79 -9.67 -7.50 14.38
C GLU A 79 -10.60 -6.83 15.41
N GLY A 80 -10.82 -5.51 15.32
CA GLY A 80 -11.69 -4.77 16.23
C GLY A 80 -11.10 -4.57 17.63
N LYS A 81 -9.81 -4.83 17.84
CA LYS A 81 -9.10 -4.62 19.11
C LYS A 81 -8.72 -3.15 19.33
N SER A 82 -8.69 -2.34 18.27
CA SER A 82 -8.59 -0.87 18.32
C SER A 82 -9.52 -0.24 17.29
N LYS A 83 -9.95 1.00 17.54
CA LYS A 83 -10.75 1.79 16.58
C LYS A 83 -9.89 2.51 15.55
N LEU A 84 -8.61 2.71 15.82
CA LEU A 84 -7.74 3.56 15.01
C LEU A 84 -6.29 3.10 15.12
N VAL A 85 -5.54 3.29 14.04
CA VAL A 85 -4.07 3.30 14.05
C VAL A 85 -3.56 4.40 13.12
N ASP A 86 -2.54 5.10 13.58
CA ASP A 86 -1.75 6.04 12.80
C ASP A 86 -0.31 5.54 12.67
N LEU A 87 0.14 5.41 11.43
CA LEU A 87 1.51 5.05 11.08
C LEU A 87 2.20 6.27 10.49
N PHE A 88 3.42 6.57 10.93
CA PHE A 88 4.23 7.69 10.45
C PHE A 88 5.58 7.20 9.99
N HIS A 89 5.92 7.49 8.74
CA HIS A 89 7.16 7.10 8.10
C HIS A 89 7.87 8.37 7.63
N ASP A 90 9.17 8.44 7.89
CA ASP A 90 10.07 9.44 7.33
C ASP A 90 10.92 8.73 6.26
N PRO A 91 10.60 8.88 4.96
CA PRO A 91 11.34 8.24 3.89
C PRO A 91 12.81 8.70 3.85
N GLY A 92 13.15 9.88 4.39
CA GLY A 92 14.53 10.36 4.46
C GLY A 92 15.44 9.51 5.33
N LYS A 93 14.88 8.75 6.27
CA LYS A 93 15.63 7.94 7.25
C LYS A 93 15.83 6.49 6.85
N SER A 94 15.24 6.03 5.74
CA SER A 94 15.43 4.67 5.23
C SER A 94 16.43 4.63 4.07
N PRO A 95 17.46 3.77 4.10
CA PRO A 95 18.40 3.61 2.98
C PRO A 95 17.71 3.30 1.64
N PHE A 96 16.60 2.55 1.68
CA PHE A 96 15.83 2.19 0.48
C PHE A 96 15.06 3.38 -0.12
N ALA A 97 14.53 4.24 0.73
CA ALA A 97 13.85 5.44 0.27
C ALA A 97 14.85 6.48 -0.24
N GLN A 98 16.08 6.52 0.29
CA GLN A 98 17.16 7.30 -0.32
C GLN A 98 17.52 6.82 -1.74
N GLU A 99 17.58 5.50 -1.98
CA GLU A 99 17.81 4.92 -3.32
C GLU A 99 16.70 5.31 -4.32
N LYS A 100 15.43 5.18 -3.92
CA LYS A 100 14.29 5.61 -4.76
C LYS A 100 14.17 7.12 -4.90
N MET A 101 14.55 7.92 -3.90
CA MET A 101 14.59 9.37 -4.00
C MET A 101 15.72 9.83 -4.91
N ALA A 102 16.87 9.15 -4.94
CA ALA A 102 17.93 9.40 -5.91
C ALA A 102 17.46 9.09 -7.34
N ALA A 103 16.79 7.96 -7.56
CA ALA A 103 16.22 7.60 -8.85
C ALA A 103 15.06 8.52 -9.28
N GLY A 104 14.22 8.95 -8.35
CA GLY A 104 13.11 9.88 -8.58
C GLY A 104 13.54 11.33 -8.80
N ALA A 105 14.60 11.78 -8.11
CA ALA A 105 15.16 13.12 -8.30
C ALA A 105 15.75 13.30 -9.71
N ALA A 106 16.36 12.25 -10.27
CA ALA A 106 16.80 12.23 -11.67
C ALA A 106 15.62 12.34 -12.67
N ALA A 107 14.40 12.01 -12.25
CA ALA A 107 13.17 12.07 -13.05
C ALA A 107 12.26 13.27 -12.69
N GLY A 108 12.73 14.22 -11.87
CA GLY A 108 11.96 15.40 -11.47
C GLY A 108 10.83 15.14 -10.45
N ALA A 109 10.83 13.98 -9.78
CA ALA A 109 9.83 13.65 -8.78
C ALA A 109 10.04 14.45 -7.48
N LYS A 110 8.95 14.97 -6.88
CA LYS A 110 9.00 15.70 -5.61
C LYS A 110 9.48 14.81 -4.47
N THR A 111 10.49 15.26 -3.73
CA THR A 111 11.01 14.58 -2.54
C THR A 111 9.95 14.50 -1.44
N VAL A 112 9.64 13.28 -0.99
CA VAL A 112 8.70 13.04 0.11
C VAL A 112 9.42 13.22 1.44
N LYS A 113 8.96 14.16 2.26
CA LYS A 113 9.48 14.43 3.60
C LYS A 113 8.91 13.46 4.63
N ASN A 114 7.59 13.29 4.63
CA ASN A 114 6.88 12.42 5.55
C ASN A 114 5.76 11.69 4.82
N ALA A 115 5.48 10.47 5.23
CA ALA A 115 4.31 9.73 4.80
C ALA A 115 3.56 9.21 6.02
N SER A 116 2.24 9.18 5.97
CA SER A 116 1.43 8.58 7.02
C SER A 116 0.33 7.70 6.45
N PHE A 117 0.01 6.64 7.17
CA PHE A 117 -1.10 5.77 6.86
C PHE A 117 -1.98 5.60 8.09
N ASN A 118 -3.24 5.92 7.92
CA ASN A 118 -4.26 5.83 8.93
C ASN A 118 -5.27 4.76 8.52
N LEU A 119 -5.66 3.91 9.47
CA LEU A 119 -6.77 2.99 9.32
C LEU A 119 -7.70 3.15 10.52
N ALA A 120 -8.97 3.47 10.24
CA ALA A 120 -10.00 3.70 11.24
C ALA A 120 -11.18 2.76 11.04
N LYS A 121 -11.73 2.23 12.13
CA LYS A 121 -13.02 1.54 12.14
C LYS A 121 -14.15 2.58 12.25
N GLY A 122 -15.08 2.54 11.31
CA GLY A 122 -16.34 3.30 11.37
C GLY A 122 -17.53 2.39 11.63
N ASP A 123 -18.74 2.96 11.63
CA ASP A 123 -19.98 2.24 11.93
C ASP A 123 -20.34 1.18 10.88
N TYR A 124 -19.98 1.41 9.61
CA TYR A 124 -20.36 0.57 8.47
C TYR A 124 -19.17 0.00 7.68
N GLY A 125 -17.98 -0.01 8.29
CA GLY A 125 -16.77 -0.47 7.62
C GLY A 125 -15.52 0.19 8.19
N PHE A 126 -14.55 0.42 7.33
CA PHE A 126 -13.26 1.02 7.67
C PHE A 126 -12.94 2.17 6.71
N PHE A 127 -12.06 3.05 7.15
CA PHE A 127 -11.52 4.14 6.35
C PHE A 127 -10.02 4.06 6.37
N ALA A 128 -9.40 3.90 5.20
CA ALA A 128 -7.96 3.98 5.04
C ALA A 128 -7.59 5.32 4.42
N LYS A 129 -6.56 5.96 4.95
CA LYS A 129 -6.07 7.26 4.48
C LYS A 129 -4.54 7.21 4.36
N LEU A 130 -4.03 7.43 3.15
CA LEU A 130 -2.61 7.58 2.87
C LEU A 130 -2.31 9.05 2.61
N SER A 131 -1.34 9.61 3.35
CA SER A 131 -0.88 10.99 3.18
C SER A 131 0.62 11.03 2.91
N GLN A 132 1.04 11.97 2.06
CA GLN A 132 2.45 12.30 1.85
C GLN A 132 2.62 13.81 1.93
N GLN A 133 3.58 14.26 2.73
CA GLN A 133 4.08 15.62 2.76
C GLN A 133 5.38 15.69 1.95
N TYR A 134 5.47 16.63 1.02
CA TYR A 134 6.66 16.85 0.20
C TYR A 134 7.56 17.93 0.80
N ALA A 135 8.77 18.07 0.26
CA ALA A 135 9.75 19.06 0.70
C ALA A 135 9.26 20.52 0.57
N ASP A 136 8.36 20.79 -0.38
CA ASP A 136 7.68 22.08 -0.57
C ASP A 136 6.56 22.34 0.46
N SER A 137 6.44 21.47 1.48
CA SER A 137 5.38 21.46 2.48
C SER A 137 3.97 21.21 1.93
N SER A 138 3.81 20.93 0.63
CA SER A 138 2.53 20.48 0.09
C SER A 138 2.19 19.09 0.64
N VAL A 139 0.91 18.87 0.89
CA VAL A 139 0.39 17.60 1.41
C VAL A 139 -0.60 17.04 0.40
N ARG A 140 -0.38 15.79 0.00
CA ARG A 140 -1.37 15.02 -0.77
C ARG A 140 -1.91 13.91 0.10
N THR A 141 -3.23 13.79 0.12
CA THR A 141 -3.95 12.80 0.90
C THR A 141 -4.93 12.07 -0.02
N ILE A 142 -5.00 10.76 0.10
CA ILE A 142 -5.97 9.91 -0.58
C ILE A 142 -6.61 9.01 0.46
N SER A 143 -7.95 9.00 0.48
CA SER A 143 -8.75 8.18 1.40
C SER A 143 -9.65 7.23 0.60
N VAL A 144 -9.77 5.99 1.06
CA VAL A 144 -10.64 4.95 0.50
C VAL A 144 -11.48 4.36 1.62
N SER A 145 -12.78 4.23 1.39
CA SER A 145 -13.66 3.44 2.25
C SER A 145 -13.47 1.96 1.95
N ILE A 146 -13.44 1.15 3.00
CA ILE A 146 -13.22 -0.29 2.95
C ILE A 146 -14.44 -0.94 3.59
N SER A 147 -15.16 -1.78 2.86
CA SER A 147 -16.29 -2.52 3.41
C SER A 147 -15.82 -3.69 4.29
N GLU A 148 -16.72 -4.28 5.08
CA GLU A 148 -16.38 -5.36 6.01
C GLU A 148 -15.78 -6.58 5.30
N ASP A 149 -16.30 -6.95 4.13
CA ASP A 149 -15.79 -8.03 3.29
C ASP A 149 -14.39 -7.72 2.74
N GLU A 150 -14.16 -6.48 2.29
CA GLU A 150 -12.83 -6.04 1.86
C GLU A 150 -11.83 -6.04 3.03
N ALA A 151 -12.29 -5.70 4.23
CA ALA A 151 -11.47 -5.74 5.44
C ALA A 151 -11.08 -7.17 5.84
N VAL A 152 -11.97 -8.16 5.64
CA VAL A 152 -11.64 -9.58 5.84
C VAL A 152 -10.52 -10.02 4.88
N ALA A 153 -10.59 -9.61 3.60
CA ALA A 153 -9.54 -9.91 2.63
C ALA A 153 -8.19 -9.28 3.04
N LEU A 154 -8.20 -8.02 3.51
CA LEU A 154 -7.00 -7.37 4.03
C LEU A 154 -6.43 -8.06 5.26
N ARG A 155 -7.29 -8.52 6.19
CA ARG A 155 -6.85 -9.29 7.36
C ARG A 155 -6.08 -10.54 6.92
N VAL A 156 -6.64 -11.31 5.99
CA VAL A 156 -5.97 -12.51 5.46
C VAL A 156 -4.65 -12.16 4.78
N LEU A 157 -4.64 -11.11 3.95
CA LEU A 157 -3.42 -10.67 3.27
C LEU A 157 -2.33 -10.29 4.26
N PHE A 158 -2.65 -9.49 5.28
CA PHE A 158 -1.66 -9.03 6.27
C PHE A 158 -1.16 -10.17 7.16
N SER A 159 -2.03 -11.07 7.61
CA SER A 159 -1.61 -12.26 8.36
C SER A 159 -0.66 -13.13 7.53
N LYS A 160 -1.00 -13.40 6.26
CA LYS A 160 -0.14 -14.20 5.36
C LYS A 160 1.16 -13.49 4.99
N ALA A 161 1.15 -12.17 4.87
CA ALA A 161 2.37 -11.40 4.67
C ALA A 161 3.31 -11.51 5.87
N ILE A 162 2.80 -11.43 7.11
CA ILE A 162 3.61 -11.59 8.32
C ILE A 162 4.20 -13.01 8.41
N GLU A 163 3.38 -14.05 8.20
CA GLU A 163 3.86 -15.44 8.16
C GLU A 163 4.98 -15.61 7.12
N ALA A 164 4.80 -15.06 5.92
CA ALA A 164 5.80 -15.14 4.86
C ALA A 164 7.09 -14.35 5.17
N ILE A 165 7.00 -13.21 5.84
CA ILE A 165 8.17 -12.41 6.27
C ILE A 165 9.01 -13.20 7.28
N TYR A 166 8.38 -13.82 8.27
CA TYR A 166 9.10 -14.57 9.31
C TYR A 166 9.37 -16.04 8.97
N LYS A 167 8.83 -16.52 7.84
CA LYS A 167 8.95 -17.92 7.37
C LYS A 167 8.39 -18.92 8.39
N TRP A 168 7.25 -18.57 8.98
CA TRP A 168 6.48 -19.45 9.87
C TRP A 168 5.69 -20.51 9.10
#